data_AF-A0A7V3PQH8-F1
#
_entry.id   AF-A0A7V3PQH8-F1
#
_cell.length_a   1.000
_cell.length_b   1.000
_cell.length_c   1.000
_cell.angle_alpha   90.00
_cell.angle_beta   90.00
_cell.angle_gamma   90.00
#
_symmetry.space_group_name_H-M   'P 1'
#
loop_
_entity.id
_entity.type
_entity.pdbx_description
1 polymer ?
#
loop_
_entity_poly.entity_id
_entity_poly.type
_entity_poly.pdbx_seq_one_letter_code
_entity_poly.pdbx_strand_id
1 'polypeptide(L)'
;AAINPGARRLIAATVSHVVGEMLSERGLVITISVPEGQTIAEKTLNPRLGIIGGISILGADGIVKPYSVAAYRATIRLALRVARRNGIAKVVLATGSRSERHARGRYPGLAGMAFVQVGDHVDCALKQTVRLHFQEVVIATMVGKASKLAQGQMQTHVSEGPVDLAALAEVASEIGADEALQAAVRAANTVHHAQKLLRAAAISGLEQRLAQLAAEQAAAFVGGAVPVEVLIYGLDGALLGLAQVGSRA
;
A
#
# COMPACT_ATOMS: atom_id res chain seq x y z
N ALA A 1 -26.63 -0.98 -10.19
CA ALA A 1 -26.08 0.25 -9.58
C ALA A 1 -25.26 -0.09 -8.33
N ALA A 2 -24.05 0.46 -8.20
CA ALA A 2 -23.15 0.23 -7.07
C ALA A 2 -23.57 1.06 -5.83
N ILE A 3 -24.70 0.70 -5.22
CA ILE A 3 -25.23 1.34 -3.99
C ILE A 3 -25.30 0.30 -2.87
N ASN A 4 -24.58 0.52 -1.77
CA ASN A 4 -24.54 -0.43 -0.67
C ASN A 4 -25.87 -0.45 0.15
N PRO A 5 -26.17 -1.52 0.91
CA PRO A 5 -27.40 -1.61 1.69
C PRO A 5 -27.59 -0.49 2.72
N GLY A 6 -26.50 0.01 3.30
CA GLY A 6 -26.55 1.14 4.24
C GLY A 6 -27.04 2.44 3.58
N ALA A 7 -26.46 2.81 2.44
CA ALA A 7 -26.91 3.98 1.68
C ALA A 7 -28.36 3.82 1.22
N ARG A 8 -28.77 2.62 0.77
CA ARG A 8 -30.17 2.36 0.40
C ARG A 8 -31.14 2.62 1.55
N ARG A 9 -30.81 2.17 2.77
CA ARG A 9 -31.64 2.43 3.95
C ARG A 9 -31.71 3.90 4.29
N LEU A 10 -30.59 4.62 4.23
CA LEU A 10 -30.55 6.06 4.49
C LEU A 10 -31.41 6.84 3.49
N ILE A 11 -31.26 6.54 2.19
CA ILE A 11 -32.07 7.15 1.13
C ILE A 11 -33.56 6.90 1.40
N ALA A 12 -33.95 5.65 1.66
CA ALA A 12 -35.34 5.31 1.94
C ALA A 12 -35.88 6.04 3.18
N ALA A 13 -35.12 6.06 4.28
CA ALA A 13 -35.51 6.73 5.51
C ALA A 13 -35.69 8.25 5.32
N THR A 14 -34.75 8.91 4.63
CA THR A 14 -34.85 10.34 4.33
C THR A 14 -36.08 10.64 3.46
N VAL A 15 -36.33 9.84 2.44
CA VAL A 15 -37.49 10.03 1.56
C VAL A 15 -38.79 9.82 2.32
N SER A 16 -38.91 8.75 3.11
CA SER A 16 -40.08 8.50 3.95
C SER A 16 -40.36 9.66 4.90
N HIS A 17 -39.31 10.21 5.51
CA HIS A 17 -39.44 11.35 6.41
C HIS A 17 -39.90 12.63 5.69
N VAL A 18 -39.40 12.89 4.48
CA VAL A 18 -39.73 14.11 3.72
C VAL A 18 -41.12 14.03 3.09
N VAL A 19 -41.49 12.86 2.55
CA VAL A 19 -42.75 12.66 1.81
C VAL A 19 -43.92 12.35 2.77
N GLY A 20 -43.64 11.79 3.94
CA GLY A 20 -44.63 11.56 5.00
C GLY A 20 -45.78 10.64 4.56
N GLU A 21 -46.99 11.00 4.97
CA GLU A 21 -48.20 10.19 4.76
C GLU A 21 -48.59 10.03 3.29
N MET A 22 -48.11 10.89 2.38
CA MET A 22 -48.39 10.75 0.94
C MET A 22 -47.91 9.42 0.36
N LEU A 23 -46.93 8.76 0.99
CA LEU A 23 -46.48 7.41 0.59
C LEU A 23 -47.51 6.30 0.86
N SER A 24 -48.47 6.55 1.77
CA SER A 24 -49.56 5.59 2.05
C SER A 24 -50.63 5.57 0.95
N GLU A 25 -50.75 6.68 0.22
CA GLU A 25 -51.73 6.85 -0.87
C GLU A 25 -51.10 6.64 -2.24
N ARG A 26 -49.80 6.94 -2.41
CA ARG A 26 -49.10 6.86 -3.71
C ARG A 26 -47.67 6.36 -3.55
N GLY A 27 -47.27 5.43 -4.42
CA GLY A 27 -45.89 4.98 -4.53
C GLY A 27 -44.97 6.05 -5.16
N LEU A 28 -43.67 5.95 -4.88
CA LEU A 28 -42.64 6.84 -5.46
C LEU A 28 -41.58 6.02 -6.21
N VAL A 29 -41.20 6.50 -7.39
CA VAL A 29 -40.02 6.01 -8.12
C VAL A 29 -38.91 7.04 -8.00
N ILE A 30 -37.74 6.61 -7.53
CA ILE A 30 -36.59 7.48 -7.31
C ILE A 30 -35.48 7.09 -8.26
N THR A 31 -35.04 8.04 -9.08
CA THR A 31 -33.85 7.91 -9.92
C THR A 31 -32.72 8.71 -9.30
N ILE A 32 -31.66 8.01 -8.90
CA ILE A 32 -30.44 8.65 -8.39
C ILE A 32 -29.46 8.75 -9.55
N SER A 33 -29.04 9.97 -9.85
CA SER A 33 -28.02 10.26 -10.85
C SER A 33 -26.82 10.95 -10.18
N VAL A 34 -25.63 10.66 -10.69
CA VAL A 34 -24.41 11.40 -10.33
C VAL A 34 -23.87 11.97 -11.63
N PRO A 35 -24.11 13.26 -11.90
CA PRO A 35 -23.48 13.96 -13.01
C PRO A 35 -21.97 13.72 -12.97
N GLU A 36 -21.36 13.46 -14.13
CA GLU A 36 -19.92 13.17 -14.26
C GLU A 36 -19.44 11.93 -13.46
N GLY A 37 -20.36 11.08 -12.98
CA GLY A 37 -20.02 9.92 -12.16
C GLY A 37 -19.07 8.94 -12.86
N GLN A 38 -19.13 8.84 -14.18
CA GLN A 38 -18.18 8.03 -14.96
C GLN A 38 -16.76 8.61 -14.91
N THR A 39 -16.60 9.90 -15.20
CA THR A 39 -15.31 10.61 -15.15
C THR A 39 -14.70 10.60 -13.75
N ILE A 40 -15.52 10.82 -12.71
CA ILE A 40 -15.06 10.79 -11.33
C ILE A 40 -14.58 9.38 -10.96
N ALA A 41 -15.32 8.33 -11.37
CA ALA A 41 -15.00 6.96 -11.02
C ALA A 41 -13.60 6.54 -11.47
N GLU A 42 -13.13 6.99 -12.63
CA GLU A 42 -11.77 6.75 -13.14
C GLU A 42 -10.68 7.20 -12.16
N LYS A 43 -10.96 8.22 -11.35
CA LYS A 43 -10.05 8.78 -10.33
C LYS A 43 -10.23 8.15 -8.95
N THR A 44 -11.10 7.15 -8.81
CA THR A 44 -11.36 6.46 -7.54
C THR A 44 -10.80 5.03 -7.54
N LEU A 45 -11.04 4.28 -6.47
CA LEU A 45 -10.76 2.84 -6.42
C LEU A 45 -11.78 2.00 -7.22
N ASN A 46 -12.89 2.58 -7.68
CA ASN A 46 -13.96 1.84 -8.36
C ASN A 46 -13.49 0.95 -9.52
N PRO A 47 -12.68 1.44 -10.49
CA PRO A 47 -12.23 0.61 -11.60
C PRO A 47 -11.42 -0.59 -11.12
N ARG A 48 -10.61 -0.40 -10.07
CA ARG A 48 -9.82 -1.48 -9.46
C ARG A 48 -10.69 -2.53 -8.76
N LEU A 49 -11.88 -2.12 -8.29
CA LEU A 49 -12.87 -2.99 -7.66
C LEU A 49 -13.85 -3.60 -8.68
N GLY A 50 -13.64 -3.40 -9.98
CA GLY A 50 -14.51 -3.90 -11.05
C GLY A 50 -15.80 -3.10 -11.24
N ILE A 51 -15.87 -1.89 -10.68
CA ILE A 51 -17.03 -0.99 -10.83
C ILE A 51 -16.75 -0.07 -12.01
N ILE A 52 -17.47 -0.29 -13.11
CA ILE A 52 -17.28 0.37 -14.40
C ILE A 52 -18.49 1.26 -14.70
N GLY A 53 -18.27 2.40 -15.35
CA GLY A 53 -19.34 3.28 -15.85
C GLY A 53 -19.97 4.21 -14.80
N GLY A 54 -19.42 4.30 -13.58
CA GLY A 54 -19.92 5.22 -12.56
C GLY A 54 -19.29 5.07 -11.18
N ILE A 55 -19.63 6.00 -10.28
CA ILE A 55 -19.18 5.96 -8.88
C ILE A 55 -20.04 5.02 -8.02
N SER A 56 -19.50 4.65 -6.86
CA SER A 56 -20.21 3.91 -5.83
C SER A 56 -20.87 4.89 -4.87
N ILE A 57 -22.16 4.68 -4.55
CA ILE A 57 -22.85 5.43 -3.51
C ILE A 57 -22.78 4.59 -2.23
N LEU A 58 -21.88 5.00 -1.33
CA LEU A 58 -21.53 4.26 -0.13
C LEU A 58 -21.87 5.09 1.11
N GLY A 59 -22.40 4.42 2.14
CA GLY A 59 -22.66 5.03 3.44
C GLY A 59 -23.31 4.02 4.39
N ALA A 60 -23.13 4.18 5.69
CA ALA A 60 -23.83 3.39 6.71
C ALA A 60 -24.62 4.28 7.66
N ASP A 61 -24.04 5.41 8.03
CA ASP A 61 -24.55 6.40 8.99
C ASP A 61 -24.76 7.80 8.39
N GLY A 62 -24.35 8.02 7.14
CA GLY A 62 -24.46 9.32 6.47
C GLY A 62 -23.40 10.34 6.90
N ILE A 63 -22.43 9.94 7.74
CA ILE A 63 -21.37 10.82 8.25
C ILE A 63 -20.07 10.56 7.49
N VAL A 64 -19.55 11.59 6.81
CA VAL A 64 -18.23 11.53 6.18
C VAL A 64 -17.17 11.82 7.25
N LYS A 65 -16.51 10.78 7.73
CA LYS A 65 -15.31 10.95 8.56
C LYS A 65 -14.13 11.27 7.66
N PRO A 66 -13.40 12.38 7.88
CA PRO A 66 -12.15 12.65 7.16
C PRO A 66 -11.18 11.49 7.35
N TYR A 67 -10.26 11.34 6.39
CA TYR A 67 -9.39 10.17 6.19
C TYR A 67 -8.60 9.82 7.46
N SER A 68 -9.18 8.99 8.33
CA SER A 68 -8.51 8.50 9.53
C SER A 68 -7.59 7.34 9.18
N VAL A 69 -6.55 7.12 9.98
CA VAL A 69 -5.70 5.92 9.90
C VAL A 69 -6.55 4.64 9.87
N ALA A 70 -7.65 4.60 10.64
CA ALA A 70 -8.58 3.47 10.64
C ALA A 70 -9.28 3.27 9.29
N ALA A 71 -9.76 4.35 8.67
CA ALA A 71 -10.42 4.31 7.35
C ALA A 71 -9.45 3.88 6.24
N TYR A 72 -8.20 4.34 6.27
CA TYR A 72 -7.20 3.92 5.28
C TYR A 72 -6.83 2.45 5.43
N ARG A 73 -6.58 1.97 6.66
CA ARG A 73 -6.36 0.55 6.92
C ARG A 73 -7.55 -0.33 6.53
N ALA A 74 -8.78 0.17 6.68
CA ALA A 74 -9.98 -0.54 6.20
C ALA A 74 -10.01 -0.65 4.67
N THR A 75 -9.57 0.39 3.97
CA THR A 75 -9.46 0.41 2.50
C THR A 75 -8.44 -0.60 1.99
N ILE A 76 -7.26 -0.69 2.63
CA ILE A 76 -6.24 -1.72 2.34
C ILE A 76 -6.84 -3.13 2.49
N ARG A 77 -7.51 -3.38 3.62
CA ARG A 77 -8.14 -4.69 3.88
C ARG A 77 -9.21 -5.05 2.85
N LEU A 78 -10.02 -4.07 2.43
CA LEU A 78 -11.04 -4.26 1.41
C LEU A 78 -10.42 -4.59 0.04
N ALA A 79 -9.41 -3.83 -0.39
CA ALA A 79 -8.72 -4.05 -1.65
C ALA A 79 -8.13 -5.46 -1.73
N LEU A 80 -7.43 -5.91 -0.66
CA LEU A 80 -6.87 -7.26 -0.60
C LEU A 80 -7.95 -8.34 -0.62
N ARG A 81 -9.08 -8.14 0.07
CA ARG A 81 -10.20 -9.08 0.05
C ARG A 81 -10.81 -9.20 -1.35
N VAL A 82 -10.95 -8.09 -2.05
CA VAL A 82 -11.46 -8.08 -3.43
C VAL A 82 -10.49 -8.78 -4.37
N ALA A 83 -9.19 -8.48 -4.28
CA ALA A 83 -8.17 -9.18 -5.07
C ALA A 83 -8.24 -10.70 -4.85
N ARG A 84 -8.25 -11.15 -3.59
CA ARG A 84 -8.29 -12.59 -3.27
C ARG A 84 -9.55 -13.28 -3.78
N ARG A 85 -10.71 -12.63 -3.66
CA ARG A 85 -12.00 -13.15 -4.18
C ARG A 85 -12.03 -13.30 -5.69
N ASN A 86 -11.23 -12.51 -6.41
CA ASN A 86 -11.08 -12.59 -7.86
C ASN A 86 -9.90 -13.50 -8.28
N GLY A 87 -9.49 -14.43 -7.43
CA GLY A 87 -8.47 -15.43 -7.76
C GLY A 87 -7.03 -14.90 -7.77
N ILE A 88 -6.78 -13.67 -7.33
CA ILE A 88 -5.40 -13.15 -7.24
C ILE A 88 -4.65 -13.87 -6.12
N ALA A 89 -3.58 -14.58 -6.50
CA ALA A 89 -2.71 -15.31 -5.58
C ALA A 89 -1.42 -14.56 -5.22
N LYS A 90 -0.89 -13.76 -6.16
CA LYS A 90 0.25 -12.85 -5.97
C LYS A 90 -0.23 -11.42 -5.86
N VAL A 91 0.17 -10.70 -4.82
CA VAL A 91 -0.20 -9.28 -4.63
C VAL A 91 1.02 -8.38 -4.43
N VAL A 92 0.95 -7.18 -5.01
CA VAL A 92 1.95 -6.12 -4.88
C VAL A 92 1.42 -5.06 -3.92
N LEU A 93 2.12 -4.87 -2.81
CA LEU A 93 1.90 -3.86 -1.79
C LEU A 93 2.82 -2.67 -2.07
N ALA A 94 2.27 -1.62 -2.67
CA ALA A 94 3.02 -0.43 -3.04
C ALA A 94 2.95 0.64 -1.95
N THR A 95 4.09 1.12 -1.48
CA THR A 95 4.13 2.18 -0.46
C THR A 95 3.80 3.58 -0.98
N GLY A 96 3.60 3.73 -2.30
CA GLY A 96 3.12 4.96 -2.94
C GLY A 96 2.80 4.76 -4.43
N SER A 97 2.27 5.80 -5.07
CA SER A 97 1.88 5.76 -6.48
C SER A 97 3.04 5.53 -7.45
N ARG A 98 4.22 6.07 -7.13
CA ARG A 98 5.44 5.85 -7.93
C ARG A 98 5.86 4.39 -7.89
N SER A 99 5.99 3.80 -6.70
CA SER A 99 6.39 2.39 -6.57
C SER A 99 5.36 1.44 -7.17
N GLU A 100 4.05 1.76 -7.09
CA GLU A 100 3.02 1.00 -7.80
C GLU A 100 3.24 1.02 -9.31
N ARG A 101 3.47 2.20 -9.89
CA ARG A 101 3.69 2.36 -11.33
C ARG A 101 4.92 1.59 -11.82
N HIS A 102 6.03 1.67 -11.09
CA HIS A 102 7.25 0.95 -11.47
C HIS A 102 7.07 -0.57 -11.32
N ALA A 103 6.41 -1.03 -10.24
CA ALA A 103 6.09 -2.45 -10.06
C ALA A 103 5.15 -3.00 -11.13
N ARG A 104 4.21 -2.20 -11.66
CA ARG A 104 3.38 -2.59 -12.81
C ARG A 104 4.21 -2.87 -14.05
N GLY A 105 5.24 -2.06 -14.31
CA GLY A 105 6.18 -2.30 -15.41
C GLY A 105 6.96 -3.62 -15.26
N ARG A 106 7.29 -4.01 -14.02
CA ARG A 106 7.96 -5.28 -13.71
C ARG A 106 7.04 -6.50 -13.75
N TYR A 107 5.74 -6.29 -13.54
CA TYR A 107 4.70 -7.32 -13.50
C TYR A 107 3.54 -7.02 -14.46
N PRO A 108 3.78 -6.93 -15.78
CA PRO A 108 2.75 -6.53 -16.74
C PRO A 108 1.61 -7.55 -16.86
N GLY A 109 1.86 -8.82 -16.52
CA GLY A 109 0.86 -9.89 -16.53
C GLY A 109 -0.07 -9.93 -15.31
N LEU A 110 0.17 -9.12 -14.28
CA LEU A 110 -0.71 -9.07 -13.11
C LEU A 110 -1.89 -8.13 -13.36
N ALA A 111 -3.10 -8.58 -12.98
CA ALA A 111 -4.30 -7.76 -13.05
C ALA A 111 -4.15 -6.49 -12.20
N GLY A 112 -4.80 -5.40 -12.58
CA GLY A 112 -4.70 -4.12 -11.88
C GLY A 112 -5.08 -4.17 -10.39
N MET A 113 -5.98 -5.10 -10.01
CA MET A 113 -6.39 -5.33 -8.62
C MET A 113 -5.33 -6.06 -7.77
N ALA A 114 -4.31 -6.66 -8.40
CA ALA A 114 -3.16 -7.22 -7.70
C ALA A 114 -2.24 -6.12 -7.13
N PHE A 115 -2.45 -4.85 -7.48
CA PHE A 115 -1.65 -3.73 -7.00
C PHE A 115 -2.44 -2.91 -5.98
N VAL A 116 -2.01 -2.97 -4.71
CA VAL A 116 -2.65 -2.29 -3.59
C VAL A 116 -1.69 -1.26 -3.01
N GLN A 117 -2.12 0.00 -2.96
CA GLN A 117 -1.37 1.03 -2.24
C GLN A 117 -1.61 0.90 -0.74
N VAL A 118 -0.51 0.76 0.01
CA VAL A 118 -0.54 0.57 1.46
C VAL A 118 -0.01 1.79 2.23
N GLY A 119 0.58 2.76 1.53
CA GLY A 119 1.14 3.95 2.14
C GLY A 119 2.22 3.57 3.15
N ASP A 120 1.97 3.86 4.41
CA ASP A 120 2.86 3.49 5.51
C ASP A 120 2.48 2.20 6.23
N HIS A 121 1.27 1.68 6.00
CA HIS A 121 0.67 0.56 6.75
C HIS A 121 1.02 -0.81 6.15
N VAL A 122 2.31 -1.07 5.96
CA VAL A 122 2.79 -2.36 5.45
C VAL A 122 2.44 -3.48 6.44
N ASP A 123 2.51 -3.21 7.75
CA ASP A 123 2.07 -4.06 8.85
C ASP A 123 0.64 -4.61 8.64
N CYS A 124 -0.29 -3.71 8.32
CA CYS A 124 -1.71 -4.00 8.17
C CYS A 124 -1.96 -4.84 6.92
N ALA A 125 -1.22 -4.54 5.86
CA ALA A 125 -1.32 -5.26 4.60
C ALA A 125 -0.76 -6.68 4.73
N LEU A 126 0.44 -6.84 5.28
CA LEU A 126 1.08 -8.14 5.52
C LEU A 126 0.23 -9.06 6.42
N LYS A 127 -0.30 -8.55 7.53
CA LYS A 127 -1.23 -9.32 8.37
C LYS A 127 -2.47 -9.77 7.59
N GLN A 128 -2.96 -8.94 6.68
CA GLN A 128 -4.14 -9.25 5.89
C GLN A 128 -3.84 -10.23 4.76
N THR A 129 -2.65 -10.23 4.16
CA THR A 129 -2.27 -11.20 3.13
C THR A 129 -2.19 -12.62 3.69
N VAL A 130 -1.64 -12.77 4.91
CA VAL A 130 -1.64 -14.06 5.64
C VAL A 130 -3.06 -14.53 5.92
N ARG A 131 -3.91 -13.66 6.48
CA ARG A 131 -5.33 -13.99 6.79
C ARG A 131 -6.15 -14.40 5.58
N LEU A 132 -5.77 -13.93 4.40
CA LEU A 132 -6.45 -14.22 3.13
C LEU A 132 -5.75 -15.34 2.33
N HIS A 133 -4.69 -15.95 2.87
CA HIS A 133 -3.93 -17.01 2.21
C HIS A 133 -3.50 -16.63 0.79
N PHE A 134 -2.84 -15.47 0.66
CA PHE A 134 -2.08 -15.15 -0.55
C PHE A 134 -0.89 -16.10 -0.66
N GLN A 135 -0.51 -16.45 -1.89
CA GLN A 135 0.61 -17.36 -2.16
C GLN A 135 1.94 -16.62 -2.29
N GLU A 136 1.90 -15.33 -2.63
CA GLU A 136 3.10 -14.53 -2.81
C GLU A 136 2.80 -13.05 -2.56
N VAL A 137 3.71 -12.36 -1.88
CA VAL A 137 3.59 -10.93 -1.60
C VAL A 137 4.84 -10.22 -2.12
N VAL A 138 4.62 -9.12 -2.83
CA VAL A 138 5.69 -8.21 -3.25
C VAL A 138 5.50 -6.88 -2.54
N ILE A 139 6.54 -6.34 -1.91
CA ILE A 139 6.55 -4.99 -1.36
C ILE A 139 7.31 -4.09 -2.32
N ALA A 140 6.61 -3.16 -2.97
CA ALA A 140 7.21 -2.19 -3.87
C ALA A 140 7.39 -0.84 -3.16
N THR A 141 8.64 -0.41 -2.99
CA THR A 141 8.96 0.72 -2.13
C THR A 141 10.11 1.59 -2.65
N MET A 142 10.38 2.68 -1.93
CA MET A 142 11.51 3.58 -2.14
C MET A 142 12.49 3.43 -0.96
N VAL A 143 13.74 3.83 -1.16
CA VAL A 143 14.83 3.61 -0.19
C VAL A 143 14.53 4.05 1.25
N GLY A 144 13.86 5.19 1.45
CA GLY A 144 13.56 5.70 2.79
C GLY A 144 12.66 4.75 3.58
N LYS A 145 11.57 4.29 2.96
CA LYS A 145 10.66 3.31 3.56
C LYS A 145 11.30 1.92 3.63
N ALA A 146 12.10 1.54 2.64
CA ALA A 146 12.86 0.29 2.68
C ALA A 146 13.81 0.22 3.87
N SER A 147 14.47 1.33 4.21
CA SER A 147 15.38 1.41 5.37
C SER A 147 14.65 1.11 6.67
N LYS A 148 13.41 1.60 6.82
CA LYS A 148 12.56 1.28 7.97
C LYS A 148 12.14 -0.19 8.01
N LEU A 149 11.75 -0.74 6.86
CA LEU A 149 11.41 -2.16 6.77
C LEU A 149 12.61 -3.05 7.13
N ALA A 150 13.80 -2.71 6.65
CA ALA A 150 15.06 -3.38 7.00
C ALA A 150 15.39 -3.31 8.50
N GLN A 151 14.89 -2.29 9.19
CA GLN A 151 14.99 -2.11 10.65
C GLN A 151 13.82 -2.76 11.42
N GLY A 152 12.97 -3.55 10.76
CA GLY A 152 11.82 -4.22 11.39
C GLY A 152 10.58 -3.34 11.58
N GLN A 153 10.61 -2.07 11.16
CA GLN A 153 9.49 -1.14 11.29
C GLN A 153 8.50 -1.31 10.12
N MET A 154 7.50 -2.20 10.31
CA MET A 154 6.47 -2.46 9.29
C MET A 154 5.40 -1.36 9.17
N GLN A 155 5.38 -0.40 10.09
CA GLN A 155 4.64 0.84 9.93
C GLN A 155 5.66 1.95 9.64
N THR A 156 5.65 2.48 8.42
CA THR A 156 6.77 3.33 7.95
C THR A 156 6.59 4.83 8.17
N HIS A 157 5.49 5.25 8.81
CA HIS A 157 5.21 6.67 9.03
C HIS A 157 6.27 7.29 9.95
N VAL A 158 6.66 8.53 9.72
CA VAL A 158 7.72 9.20 10.49
C VAL A 158 7.38 9.37 11.97
N SER A 159 6.09 9.43 12.32
CA SER A 159 5.62 9.50 13.70
C SER A 159 5.94 8.26 14.53
N GLU A 160 6.18 7.12 13.89
CA GLU A 160 6.55 5.86 14.57
C GLU A 160 8.05 5.76 14.83
N GLY A 161 8.81 6.76 14.40
CA GLY A 161 10.26 6.82 14.53
C GLY A 161 10.91 7.31 13.24
N PRO A 162 11.98 8.11 13.31
CA PRO A 162 12.82 8.38 12.15
C PRO A 162 13.53 7.09 11.69
N VAL A 163 14.17 7.15 10.52
CA VAL A 163 15.11 6.08 10.15
C VAL A 163 16.30 6.13 11.10
N ASP A 164 16.69 4.99 11.65
CA ASP A 164 17.90 4.89 12.45
C ASP A 164 19.13 4.95 11.52
N LEU A 165 19.84 6.07 11.54
CA LEU A 165 21.04 6.28 10.73
C LEU A 165 22.27 5.57 11.32
N ALA A 166 22.26 5.24 12.61
CA ALA A 166 23.29 4.39 13.20
C ALA A 166 23.19 2.98 12.62
N ALA A 167 21.98 2.41 12.59
CA ALA A 167 21.75 1.13 11.93
C ALA A 167 22.08 1.18 10.42
N LEU A 168 21.81 2.30 9.73
CA LEU A 168 22.19 2.45 8.33
C LEU A 168 23.72 2.49 8.12
N ALA A 169 24.47 3.05 9.08
CA ALA A 169 25.93 3.04 9.05
C ALA A 169 26.51 1.63 9.25
N GLU A 170 25.86 0.78 10.06
CA GLU A 170 26.24 -0.63 10.17
C GLU A 170 26.02 -1.37 8.84
N VAL A 171 24.89 -1.12 8.16
CA VAL A 171 24.67 -1.65 6.80
C VAL A 171 25.71 -1.12 5.82
N ALA A 172 26.13 0.14 5.95
CA ALA A 172 27.21 0.70 5.14
C ALA A 172 28.55 0.00 5.40
N SER A 173 28.85 -0.36 6.65
CA SER A 173 30.04 -1.14 7.02
C SER A 173 30.06 -2.49 6.32
N GLU A 174 28.93 -3.20 6.30
CA GLU A 174 28.79 -4.52 5.64
C GLU A 174 29.08 -4.47 4.13
N ILE A 175 28.90 -3.32 3.48
CA ILE A 175 29.16 -3.12 2.05
C ILE A 175 30.50 -2.41 1.77
N GLY A 176 31.36 -2.28 2.78
CA GLY A 176 32.74 -1.82 2.63
C GLY A 176 32.99 -0.35 2.99
N ALA A 177 32.08 0.33 3.71
CA ALA A 177 32.36 1.66 4.23
C ALA A 177 33.35 1.61 5.40
N ASP A 178 34.40 2.42 5.32
CA ASP A 178 35.36 2.61 6.40
C ASP A 178 34.76 3.38 7.59
N GLU A 179 35.50 3.46 8.70
CA GLU A 179 35.01 4.11 9.93
C GLU A 179 34.64 5.59 9.72
N ALA A 180 35.41 6.30 8.88
CA ALA A 180 35.17 7.71 8.59
C ALA A 180 33.86 7.90 7.82
N LEU A 181 33.61 7.08 6.80
CA LEU A 181 32.38 7.11 6.02
C LEU A 181 31.18 6.64 6.82
N GLN A 182 31.34 5.63 7.68
CA GLN A 182 30.30 5.24 8.64
C GLN A 182 29.93 6.40 9.55
N ALA A 183 30.90 7.11 10.14
CA ALA A 183 30.64 8.30 10.96
C ALA A 183 29.88 9.38 10.18
N ALA A 184 30.24 9.61 8.92
CA ALA A 184 29.52 10.53 8.04
C ALA A 184 28.06 10.08 7.77
N VAL A 185 27.84 8.77 7.57
CA VAL A 185 26.48 8.20 7.42
C VAL A 185 25.66 8.37 8.70
N ARG A 186 26.24 8.13 9.89
CA ARG A 186 25.57 8.35 11.19
C ARG A 186 25.13 9.82 11.36
N ALA A 187 25.96 10.76 10.89
CA ALA A 187 25.70 12.19 10.95
C ALA A 187 24.84 12.73 9.79
N ALA A 188 24.37 11.88 8.89
CA ALA A 188 23.54 12.31 7.77
C ALA A 188 22.18 12.87 8.24
N ASN A 189 21.51 13.65 7.39
CA ASN A 189 20.17 14.17 7.70
C ASN A 189 19.06 13.24 7.19
N THR A 190 19.36 12.46 6.15
CA THR A 190 18.38 11.58 5.50
C THR A 190 19.08 10.35 4.93
N VAL A 191 18.32 9.28 4.70
CA VAL A 191 18.77 8.09 3.94
C VAL A 191 19.32 8.49 2.57
N HIS A 192 18.72 9.49 1.92
CA HIS A 192 19.20 9.93 0.62
C HIS A 192 20.54 10.65 0.71
N HIS A 193 20.79 11.39 1.80
CA HIS A 193 22.12 11.95 2.07
C HIS A 193 23.14 10.83 2.26
N ALA A 194 22.83 9.81 3.07
CA ALA A 194 23.69 8.63 3.24
C ALA A 194 24.00 7.90 1.91
N GLN A 195 22.98 7.69 1.05
CA GLN A 195 23.18 7.14 -0.30
C GLN A 195 24.16 7.97 -1.13
N LYS A 196 24.06 9.30 -1.07
CA LYS A 196 24.97 10.20 -1.82
C LYS A 196 26.41 10.08 -1.31
N LEU A 197 26.61 10.01 0.02
CA LEU A 197 27.93 9.84 0.63
C LEU A 197 28.59 8.54 0.15
N LEU A 198 27.86 7.41 0.20
CA LEU A 198 28.38 6.11 -0.24
C LEU A 198 28.72 6.10 -1.73
N ARG A 199 27.84 6.66 -2.57
CA ARG A 199 28.07 6.76 -4.02
C ARG A 199 29.29 7.62 -4.35
N ALA A 200 29.49 8.73 -3.62
CA ALA A 200 30.67 9.58 -3.79
C ALA A 200 31.97 8.85 -3.44
N ALA A 201 31.92 7.88 -2.52
CA ALA A 201 33.02 6.98 -2.18
C ALA A 201 33.12 5.73 -3.09
N ALA A 202 32.36 5.68 -4.21
CA ALA A 202 32.28 4.53 -5.11
C ALA A 202 31.81 3.22 -4.46
N ILE A 203 31.15 3.30 -3.30
CA ILE A 203 30.53 2.16 -2.62
C ILE A 203 29.09 2.01 -3.12
N SER A 204 28.77 0.80 -3.57
CA SER A 204 27.46 0.43 -4.10
C SER A 204 26.89 -0.78 -3.34
N GLY A 205 25.61 -1.08 -3.54
CA GLY A 205 24.96 -2.25 -2.92
C GLY A 205 24.12 -1.95 -1.68
N LEU A 206 24.05 -0.68 -1.22
CA LEU A 206 23.19 -0.30 -0.10
C LEU A 206 21.75 -0.72 -0.32
N GLU A 207 21.17 -0.37 -1.47
CA GLU A 207 19.77 -0.69 -1.79
C GLU A 207 19.55 -2.20 -1.89
N GLN A 208 20.49 -2.94 -2.45
CA GLN A 208 20.41 -4.39 -2.51
C GLN A 208 20.42 -5.01 -1.09
N ARG A 209 21.30 -4.53 -0.21
CA ARG A 209 21.38 -5.01 1.17
C ARG A 209 20.14 -4.65 1.99
N LEU A 210 19.62 -3.44 1.81
CA LEU A 210 18.36 -3.01 2.41
C LEU A 210 17.18 -3.85 1.92
N ALA A 211 17.14 -4.23 0.63
CA ALA A 211 16.08 -5.08 0.10
C ALA A 211 16.11 -6.47 0.78
N GLN A 212 17.29 -7.04 0.97
CA GLN A 212 17.48 -8.31 1.67
C GLN A 212 16.99 -8.25 3.11
N LEU A 213 17.50 -7.29 3.89
CA LEU A 213 17.08 -7.11 5.28
C LEU A 213 15.58 -6.84 5.40
N ALA A 214 15.01 -6.01 4.52
CA ALA A 214 13.57 -5.74 4.52
C ALA A 214 12.74 -6.99 4.20
N ALA A 215 13.19 -7.84 3.28
CA ALA A 215 12.51 -9.10 2.95
C ALA A 215 12.58 -10.09 4.12
N GLU A 216 13.74 -10.20 4.79
CA GLU A 216 13.94 -11.02 5.98
C GLU A 216 13.03 -10.57 7.13
N GLN A 217 13.02 -9.27 7.43
CA GLN A 217 12.17 -8.69 8.47
C GLN A 217 10.68 -8.84 8.15
N ALA A 218 10.27 -8.62 6.90
CA ALA A 218 8.88 -8.75 6.50
C ALA A 218 8.41 -10.21 6.54
N ALA A 219 9.25 -11.17 6.12
CA ALA A 219 8.98 -12.59 6.22
C ALA A 219 8.90 -13.05 7.70
N ALA A 220 9.82 -12.57 8.55
CA ALA A 220 9.79 -12.83 9.99
C ALA A 220 8.52 -12.26 10.65
N PHE A 221 8.10 -11.05 10.27
CA PHE A 221 6.89 -10.40 10.78
C PHE A 221 5.60 -11.21 10.51
N VAL A 222 5.57 -11.96 9.41
CA VAL A 222 4.46 -12.87 9.08
C VAL A 222 4.71 -14.32 9.49
N GLY A 223 5.79 -14.59 10.25
CA GLY A 223 6.14 -15.94 10.70
C GLY A 223 6.43 -16.92 9.57
N GLY A 224 6.92 -16.43 8.42
CA GLY A 224 7.19 -17.25 7.24
C GLY A 224 5.93 -17.79 6.54
N ALA A 225 4.74 -17.30 6.88
CA ALA A 225 3.48 -17.84 6.36
C ALA A 225 3.24 -17.57 4.86
N VAL A 226 3.96 -16.63 4.26
CA VAL A 226 3.89 -16.31 2.83
C VAL A 226 5.27 -15.83 2.34
N PRO A 227 5.73 -16.25 1.16
CA PRO A 227 6.93 -15.69 0.54
C PRO A 227 6.81 -14.18 0.32
N VAL A 228 7.87 -13.45 0.63
CA VAL A 228 7.93 -11.99 0.50
C VAL A 228 9.09 -11.58 -0.39
N GLU A 229 8.78 -10.88 -1.48
CA GLU A 229 9.75 -10.15 -2.30
C GLU A 229 9.71 -8.67 -1.93
N VAL A 230 10.87 -8.01 -1.90
CA VAL A 230 10.99 -6.56 -1.71
C VAL A 230 11.69 -5.95 -2.92
N LEU A 231 11.08 -4.91 -3.48
CA LEU A 231 11.59 -4.11 -4.59
C LEU A 231 11.84 -2.68 -4.13
N ILE A 232 13.06 -2.20 -4.31
CA ILE A 232 13.45 -0.82 -4.03
C ILE A 232 13.70 -0.09 -5.33
N TYR A 233 12.92 0.98 -5.56
CA TYR A 233 13.06 1.84 -6.73
C TYR A 233 13.74 3.16 -6.41
N GLY A 234 14.47 3.69 -7.40
CA GLY A 234 14.97 5.05 -7.45
C GLY A 234 13.89 6.05 -7.88
N LEU A 235 14.17 7.36 -7.71
CA LEU A 235 13.23 8.43 -8.10
C LEU A 235 12.96 8.48 -9.61
N ASP A 236 13.94 8.03 -10.39
CA ASP A 236 13.92 7.84 -11.84
C ASP A 236 13.18 6.56 -12.29
N GLY A 237 12.84 5.68 -11.34
CA GLY A 237 12.19 4.40 -11.61
C GLY A 237 13.14 3.24 -11.83
N ALA A 238 14.46 3.45 -11.70
CA ALA A 238 15.43 2.36 -11.75
C ALA A 238 15.18 1.38 -10.59
N LEU A 239 15.25 0.08 -10.84
CA LEU A 239 15.24 -0.92 -9.78
C LEU A 239 16.64 -0.97 -9.16
N LEU A 240 16.76 -0.51 -7.91
CA LEU A 240 18.04 -0.36 -7.21
C LEU A 240 18.37 -1.56 -6.31
N GLY A 241 17.35 -2.29 -5.86
CA GLY A 241 17.52 -3.48 -5.03
C GLY A 241 16.32 -4.41 -5.12
N LEU A 242 16.59 -5.71 -5.08
CA LEU A 242 15.58 -6.78 -5.11
C LEU A 242 16.04 -7.93 -4.23
N ALA A 243 15.18 -8.39 -3.33
CA ALA A 243 15.40 -9.62 -2.60
C ALA A 243 14.09 -10.36 -2.34
N GLN A 244 14.17 -11.68 -2.18
CA GLN A 244 13.04 -12.51 -1.84
C GLN A 244 13.41 -13.46 -0.70
N VAL A 245 12.48 -13.63 0.24
CA VAL A 245 12.59 -14.61 1.34
C VAL A 245 11.38 -15.53 1.30
N GLY A 246 11.63 -16.83 1.46
CA GLY A 246 10.66 -17.91 1.30
C GLY A 246 10.64 -18.49 -0.12
N SER A 247 10.55 -19.82 -0.22
CA SER A 247 10.38 -20.53 -1.48
C SER A 247 8.91 -20.89 -1.72
N ARG A 248 8.55 -21.06 -3.00
CA ARG A 248 7.35 -21.83 -3.33
C ARG A 248 7.60 -23.26 -2.87
N ALA A 249 6.74 -23.80 -2.00
CA ALA A 249 6.59 -25.24 -1.85
C ALA A 249 5.98 -25.80 -3.13
#